data_AF-A0A944GEQ0-F1
#
_entry.id   AF-A0A944GEQ0-F1
#
_cell.length_a   1.000
_cell.length_b   1.000
_cell.length_c   1.000
_cell.angle_alpha   90.00
_cell.angle_beta   90.00
_cell.angle_gamma   90.00
#
_symmetry.space_group_name_H-M   'P 1'
#
loop_
_entity.id
_entity.type
_entity.pdbx_description
1 polymer ?
#
loop_
_entity_poly.entity_id
_entity_poly.type
_entity_poly.pdbx_seq_one_letter_code
_entity_poly.pdbx_strand_id
1 'polypeptide(L)'
;MARILNFTAVPAHLPESVIQICQQALWDVGNGIGIAEISHRSAFFDDLMTDLEAQFRRVGAVPDSHAVLFLQGGATLQFCTIPATFTRPGGHIDCIHTGYWTRNAMRDADFYTRIHYA
;
A
#
# COMPACT_ATOMS: atom_id res chain seq x y z
N MET A 1 -11.77 1.12 31.61
CA MET A 1 -10.76 0.03 31.55
C MET A 1 -9.69 0.43 30.56
N ALA A 2 -8.43 0.13 30.83
CA ALA A 2 -7.34 0.35 29.86
C ALA A 2 -7.48 -0.63 28.68
N ARG A 3 -7.13 -0.20 27.46
CA ARG A 3 -7.09 -1.10 26.29
C ARG A 3 -6.06 -2.21 26.48
N ILE A 4 -6.33 -3.36 25.87
CA ILE A 4 -5.40 -4.48 25.80
C ILE A 4 -4.21 -4.10 24.91
N LEU A 5 -2.99 -4.44 25.33
CA LEU A 5 -1.79 -4.31 24.51
C LEU A 5 -1.83 -5.36 23.39
N ASN A 6 -1.87 -4.88 22.14
CA ASN A 6 -1.90 -5.74 20.98
C ASN A 6 -0.48 -5.94 20.41
N PHE A 7 0.05 -7.15 20.53
CA PHE A 7 1.36 -7.56 20.01
C PHE A 7 1.26 -8.40 18.72
N THR A 8 0.11 -8.41 18.03
CA THR A 8 -0.03 -9.13 16.77
C THR A 8 0.93 -8.60 15.71
N ALA A 9 1.55 -9.51 14.96
CA ALA A 9 2.41 -9.13 13.84
C ALA A 9 1.62 -8.45 12.71
N VAL A 10 0.43 -8.98 12.39
CA VAL A 10 -0.47 -8.46 11.34
C VAL A 10 -1.93 -8.85 11.66
N PRO A 11 -2.91 -7.95 11.50
CA PRO A 11 -2.76 -6.50 11.39
C PRO A 11 -2.12 -5.90 12.65
N ALA A 12 -1.35 -4.82 12.49
CA ALA A 12 -0.65 -4.16 13.60
C ALA A 12 -1.61 -3.30 14.45
N HIS A 13 -1.14 -2.89 15.64
CA HIS A 13 -1.87 -1.95 16.49
C HIS A 13 -2.03 -0.58 15.81
N LEU A 14 -3.27 -0.07 15.79
CA LEU A 14 -3.58 1.28 15.31
C LEU A 14 -3.75 2.25 16.49
N PRO A 15 -3.16 3.46 16.45
CA PRO A 15 -3.32 4.46 17.50
C PRO A 15 -4.79 4.79 17.78
N GLU A 16 -5.15 4.99 19.04
CA GLU A 16 -6.54 5.27 19.46
C GLU A 16 -7.12 6.53 18.81
N SER A 17 -6.31 7.57 18.66
CA SER A 17 -6.72 8.81 18.00
C SER A 17 -7.13 8.59 16.54
N VAL A 18 -6.43 7.72 15.83
CA VAL A 18 -6.77 7.37 14.43
C VAL A 18 -8.08 6.60 14.38
N ILE A 19 -8.30 5.65 15.30
CA ILE A 19 -9.56 4.90 15.39
C ILE A 19 -10.75 5.86 15.61
N GLN A 20 -10.60 6.84 16.50
CA GLN A 20 -11.63 7.84 16.78
C GLN A 20 -11.93 8.71 15.55
N ILE A 21 -10.90 9.16 14.84
CA ILE A 21 -11.07 9.91 13.59
C ILE A 21 -11.79 9.06 12.54
N CYS A 22 -11.39 7.80 12.35
CA CYS A 22 -12.06 6.90 11.41
C CYS A 22 -13.54 6.68 11.78
N GLN A 23 -13.86 6.55 13.07
CA GLN A 23 -15.24 6.40 13.53
C GLN A 23 -16.09 7.61 13.15
N GLN A 24 -15.56 8.83 13.29
CA GLN A 24 -16.25 10.06 12.90
C GLN A 24 -16.36 10.17 11.37
N ALA A 25 -15.28 9.87 10.65
CA ALA A 25 -15.22 9.92 9.19
C ALA A 25 -16.20 8.97 8.50
N LEU A 26 -16.61 7.87 9.14
CA LEU A 26 -17.67 6.99 8.64
C LEU A 26 -19.02 7.69 8.52
N TRP A 27 -19.28 8.71 9.34
CA TRP A 27 -20.52 9.47 9.35
C TRP A 27 -20.41 10.77 8.55
N ASP A 28 -19.32 11.51 8.73
CA ASP A 28 -19.08 12.76 8.03
C ASP A 28 -17.59 13.10 8.05
N VAL A 29 -17.05 13.55 6.91
CA VAL A 29 -15.68 14.07 6.79
C VAL A 29 -15.62 15.58 6.65
N GLY A 30 -16.70 16.28 7.01
CA GLY A 30 -16.86 17.73 6.89
C GLY A 30 -17.52 18.16 5.59
N ASN A 31 -18.13 17.23 4.85
CA ASN A 31 -18.86 17.51 3.61
C ASN A 31 -20.35 17.10 3.66
N GLY A 32 -20.82 16.65 4.83
CA GLY A 32 -22.20 16.25 5.08
C GLY A 32 -22.51 14.78 4.76
N ILE A 33 -21.53 13.99 4.34
CA ILE A 33 -21.67 12.54 4.09
C ILE A 33 -20.43 11.76 4.57
N GLY A 34 -20.61 10.47 4.80
CA GLY A 34 -19.53 9.59 5.26
C GLY A 34 -18.49 9.33 4.17
N ILE A 35 -17.25 9.02 4.58
CA ILE A 35 -16.12 8.72 3.67
C ILE A 35 -16.44 7.60 2.66
N ALA A 36 -17.29 6.64 3.04
CA ALA A 36 -17.67 5.51 2.20
C ALA A 36 -18.73 5.86 1.13
N GLU A 37 -19.35 7.04 1.22
CA GLU A 37 -20.38 7.51 0.28
C GLU A 37 -19.80 8.46 -0.78
N ILE A 38 -18.55 8.89 -0.60
CA ILE A 38 -17.90 9.86 -1.48
C ILE A 38 -17.51 9.20 -2.79
N SER A 39 -17.91 9.84 -3.90
CA SER A 39 -17.46 9.44 -5.22
C SER A 39 -15.96 9.68 -5.37
N HIS A 40 -15.24 8.64 -5.83
CA HIS A 40 -13.82 8.72 -6.20
C HIS A 40 -13.52 9.66 -7.39
N ARG A 41 -14.56 10.25 -7.99
CA ARG A 41 -14.46 11.24 -9.08
C ARG A 41 -14.91 12.64 -8.66
N SER A 42 -15.18 12.84 -7.37
CA SER A 42 -15.59 14.15 -6.86
C SER A 42 -14.36 15.02 -6.59
N ALA A 43 -14.52 16.34 -6.72
CA ALA A 43 -13.46 17.30 -6.38
C ALA A 43 -12.96 17.11 -4.94
N PHE A 44 -13.86 16.78 -4.01
CA PHE A 44 -13.49 16.46 -2.63
C PHE A 44 -12.51 15.27 -2.54
N PHE A 45 -12.75 14.21 -3.32
CA PHE A 45 -11.85 13.05 -3.33
C PHE A 45 -10.52 13.37 -4.02
N ASP A 46 -10.53 14.18 -5.08
CA ASP A 46 -9.30 14.63 -5.74
C ASP A 46 -8.41 15.45 -4.79
N ASP A 47 -9.00 16.37 -4.03
CA ASP A 47 -8.29 17.15 -3.00
C ASP A 47 -7.75 16.23 -1.90
N LEU A 48 -8.58 15.29 -1.40
CA LEU A 48 -8.18 14.30 -0.40
C LEU A 48 -6.98 13.46 -0.85
N MET A 49 -6.99 12.99 -2.10
CA MET A 49 -5.89 12.18 -2.64
C MET A 49 -4.62 12.99 -2.86
N THR A 50 -4.75 14.25 -3.28
CA THR A 50 -3.63 15.20 -3.42
C THR A 50 -2.94 15.43 -2.09
N ASP A 51 -3.72 15.69 -1.03
CA ASP A 51 -3.21 15.87 0.32
C ASP A 51 -2.58 14.58 0.86
N LEU A 52 -3.21 13.43 0.63
CA LEU A 52 -2.68 12.13 1.03
C LEU A 52 -1.32 11.83 0.39
N GLU A 53 -1.18 12.05 -0.93
CA GLU A 53 0.09 11.88 -1.63
C GLU A 53 1.16 12.82 -1.09
N ALA A 54 0.83 14.11 -0.89
CA ALA A 54 1.77 15.09 -0.35
C ALA A 54 2.25 14.70 1.06
N GLN A 55 1.35 14.22 1.93
CA GLN A 55 1.72 13.74 3.26
C GLN A 55 2.59 12.49 3.19
N PHE A 56 2.27 11.53 2.32
CA PHE A 56 3.07 10.32 2.12
C PHE A 56 4.48 10.67 1.66
N ARG A 57 4.61 11.55 0.65
CA ARG A 57 5.91 12.02 0.16
C ARG A 57 6.72 12.69 1.26
N ARG A 58 6.09 13.53 2.08
CA ARG A 58 6.75 14.21 3.21
C ARG A 58 7.26 13.23 4.28
N VAL A 59 6.44 12.24 4.67
CA VAL A 59 6.82 11.26 5.69
C VAL A 59 7.91 10.31 5.18
N GLY A 60 7.79 9.87 3.93
CA GLY A 60 8.73 8.94 3.30
C GLY A 60 9.94 9.60 2.64
N ALA A 61 10.04 10.94 2.64
CA ALA A 61 11.03 11.71 1.89
C ALA A 61 11.15 11.29 0.41
N VAL A 62 10.00 11.04 -0.24
CA VAL A 62 9.95 10.55 -1.62
C VAL A 62 10.22 11.70 -2.60
N PRO A 63 11.22 11.60 -3.49
CA PRO A 63 11.54 12.66 -4.44
C PRO A 63 10.53 12.75 -5.59
N ASP A 64 10.46 13.91 -6.24
CA ASP A 64 9.55 14.18 -7.37
C ASP A 64 9.83 13.30 -8.60
N SER A 65 11.03 12.72 -8.68
CA SER A 65 11.40 11.77 -9.75
C SER A 65 10.70 10.41 -9.63
N HIS A 66 9.99 10.15 -8.54
CA HIS A 66 9.27 8.90 -8.29
C HIS A 66 7.76 9.12 -8.28
N ALA A 67 7.04 8.22 -8.94
CA ALA A 67 5.59 8.13 -8.86
C ALA A 67 5.15 7.48 -7.54
N VAL A 68 4.03 7.93 -6.96
CA VAL A 68 3.36 7.31 -5.81
C VAL A 68 2.05 6.70 -6.30
N LEU A 69 1.82 5.42 -5.98
CA LEU A 69 0.62 4.68 -6.38
C LEU A 69 -0.07 4.08 -5.16
N PHE A 70 -1.38 4.30 -5.03
CA PHE A 70 -2.23 3.68 -4.01
C PHE A 70 -3.01 2.53 -4.65
N LEU A 71 -2.57 1.28 -4.42
CA LEU A 71 -3.07 0.09 -5.11
C LEU A 71 -3.76 -0.91 -4.17
N GLN A 72 -4.80 -1.55 -4.67
CA GLN A 72 -5.47 -2.68 -4.01
C GLN A 72 -4.73 -4.00 -4.24
N GLY A 73 -5.08 -5.03 -3.46
CA GLY A 73 -4.55 -6.40 -3.61
C GLY A 73 -3.34 -6.74 -2.73
N GLY A 74 -2.87 -5.78 -1.93
CA GLY A 74 -1.78 -5.98 -0.95
C GLY A 74 -0.44 -6.31 -1.60
N ALA A 75 0.57 -6.57 -0.75
CA ALA A 75 1.93 -6.84 -1.21
C ALA A 75 2.04 -8.12 -2.07
N THR A 76 1.27 -9.16 -1.73
CA THR A 76 1.30 -10.44 -2.46
C THR A 76 0.93 -10.28 -3.93
N LEU A 77 -0.08 -9.46 -4.28
CA LEU A 77 -0.41 -9.21 -5.68
C LEU A 77 0.76 -8.58 -6.44
N GLN A 78 1.51 -7.71 -5.78
CA GLN A 78 2.64 -7.01 -6.41
C GLN A 78 3.81 -7.94 -6.73
N PHE A 79 3.91 -9.13 -6.10
CA PHE A 79 4.91 -10.13 -6.43
C PHE A 79 4.86 -10.56 -7.90
N CYS A 80 3.66 -10.59 -8.50
CA CYS A 80 3.48 -10.83 -9.94
C CYS A 80 3.52 -9.53 -10.75
N THR A 81 2.91 -8.45 -10.25
CA THR A 81 2.76 -7.20 -11.01
C THR A 81 4.11 -6.53 -11.30
N ILE A 82 5.06 -6.56 -10.36
CA ILE A 82 6.40 -5.99 -10.56
C ILE A 82 7.14 -6.69 -11.72
N PRO A 83 7.37 -8.01 -11.72
CA PRO A 83 8.08 -8.66 -12.81
C PRO A 83 7.32 -8.57 -14.14
N ALA A 84 5.98 -8.64 -14.13
CA ALA A 84 5.17 -8.47 -15.34
C ALA A 84 5.29 -7.08 -15.97
N THR A 85 5.52 -6.05 -15.16
CA THR A 85 5.62 -4.65 -15.64
C THR A 85 7.04 -4.29 -16.07
N PHE A 86 8.06 -4.75 -15.33
CA PHE A 86 9.43 -4.28 -15.49
C PHE A 86 10.37 -5.26 -16.21
N THR A 87 9.97 -6.51 -16.42
CA THR A 87 10.80 -7.47 -17.16
C THR A 87 10.52 -7.38 -18.66
N ARG A 88 11.59 -7.28 -19.45
CA ARG A 88 11.50 -7.42 -20.91
C ARG A 88 11.28 -8.89 -21.31
N PRO A 89 10.67 -9.16 -22.47
CA PRO A 89 10.60 -10.53 -23.00
C PRO A 89 11.97 -11.20 -23.03
N GLY A 90 12.09 -12.37 -22.40
CA GLY A 90 13.35 -13.10 -22.27
C GLY A 90 14.36 -12.54 -21.26
N GLY A 91 13.98 -11.51 -20.49
CA GLY A 91 14.79 -10.95 -19.40
C GLY A 91 14.90 -11.86 -18.18
N HIS A 92 15.76 -11.45 -17.25
CA HIS A 92 15.93 -12.08 -15.94
C HIS A 92 15.90 -11.02 -14.85
N ILE A 93 15.62 -11.43 -13.61
CA ILE A 93 15.72 -10.61 -12.41
C ILE A 93 16.65 -11.27 -11.40
N ASP A 94 17.41 -10.45 -10.66
CA ASP A 94 18.17 -10.90 -9.51
C ASP A 94 17.32 -10.76 -8.25
N CYS A 95 17.30 -11.81 -7.42
CA CYS A 95 16.55 -11.81 -6.16
C CYS A 95 17.46 -12.24 -5.00
N ILE A 96 17.54 -11.41 -3.96
CA ILE A 96 18.24 -11.73 -2.71
C ILE A 96 17.25 -12.46 -1.79
N HIS A 97 17.47 -13.75 -1.56
CA HIS A 97 16.57 -14.58 -0.76
C HIS A 97 16.93 -14.53 0.74
N THR A 98 16.07 -13.89 1.54
CA THR A 98 16.31 -13.67 2.98
C THR A 98 15.28 -14.32 3.90
N GLY A 99 14.20 -14.89 3.36
CA GLY A 99 13.23 -15.63 4.16
C GLY A 99 11.88 -15.86 3.50
N TYR A 100 10.85 -16.00 4.34
CA TYR A 100 9.48 -16.40 3.95
C TYR A 100 8.89 -15.53 2.83
N TRP A 101 8.97 -14.21 2.97
CA TRP A 101 8.35 -13.28 2.00
C TRP A 101 9.07 -13.26 0.66
N THR A 102 10.40 -13.23 0.66
CA THR A 102 11.20 -13.31 -0.58
C THR A 102 10.97 -14.63 -1.31
N ARG A 103 10.86 -15.76 -0.59
CA ARG A 103 10.55 -17.06 -1.21
C ARG A 103 9.21 -17.03 -1.94
N ASN A 104 8.19 -16.44 -1.32
CA ASN A 104 6.86 -16.34 -1.93
C ASN A 104 6.88 -15.39 -3.13
N ALA A 105 7.58 -14.26 -3.02
CA ALA A 105 7.74 -13.32 -4.13
C ALA A 105 8.43 -13.97 -5.33
N MET A 106 9.49 -14.74 -5.10
CA MET A 106 10.21 -15.46 -6.16
C MET A 106 9.34 -16.52 -6.82
N ARG A 107 8.59 -17.32 -6.03
CA ARG A 107 7.67 -18.32 -6.58
C ARG A 107 6.66 -17.70 -7.55
N ASP A 108 6.11 -16.54 -7.19
CA ASP A 108 5.08 -15.86 -7.98
C ASP A 108 5.70 -15.12 -9.19
N ALA A 109 6.94 -14.63 -9.06
CA ALA A 109 7.66 -13.97 -10.14
C ALA A 109 8.15 -14.93 -11.25
N ASP A 110 8.43 -16.20 -10.93
CA ASP A 110 8.98 -17.21 -11.86
C ASP A 110 8.05 -17.47 -13.07
N PHE A 111 6.75 -17.18 -12.93
CA PHE A 111 5.80 -17.23 -14.04
C PHE A 111 6.06 -16.17 -15.13
N TYR A 112 6.69 -15.05 -14.76
CA TYR A 112 6.83 -13.88 -15.63
C TYR A 112 8.27 -13.64 -16.09
N THR A 113 9.26 -14.20 -15.39
CA THR A 113 10.67 -13.93 -15.66
C THR A 113 11.56 -15.05 -15.13
N ARG A 114 12.78 -15.15 -15.65
CA ARG A 114 13.78 -16.06 -15.10
C ARG A 114 14.42 -15.42 -13.87
N ILE A 115 14.44 -16.15 -12.77
CA ILE A 115 15.03 -15.66 -11.52
C ILE A 115 16.46 -16.17 -11.40
N HIS A 116 17.39 -15.25 -11.17
CA HIS A 116 18.75 -15.54 -10.78
C HIS A 116 18.89 -15.38 -9.26
N TYR A 117 19.55 -16.35 -8.64
CA TYR A 117 19.74 -16.43 -7.19
C TYR A 117 21.06 -15.75 -6.85
N ALA A 118 20.98 -14.62 -6.14
CA ALA A 118 22.13 -13.88 -5.62
C ALA A 118 22.26 -14.06 -4.10
#